data_AF-A0A5B0QWW5-F1
#
_entry.id   AF-A0A5B0QWW5-F1
#
_cell.length_a   1.000
_cell.length_b   1.000
_cell.length_c   1.000
_cell.angle_alpha   90.00
_cell.angle_beta   90.00
_cell.angle_gamma   90.00
#
_symmetry.space_group_name_H-M   'P 1'
#
loop_
_entity.id
_entity.type
_entity.pdbx_description
1 polymer ?
#
loop_
_entity_poly.entity_id
_entity_poly.type
_entity_poly.pdbx_seq_one_letter_code
_entity_poly.pdbx_strand_id
1 'polypeptide(L)'
;MRSLLKKEKCLLRTLLLHNIKEQNPRPIDGAVPDLDGLVLIIDTYMAARKQVRPVADILQSYLASVRTRLAFLRLYIVVHLIHCDPKENISQWELIDQQLEFVKGQSDLYRIVYSRVVEAIDKELFGHGMKFEDMDHKDIRVPTDKDVQEEICVMSASGGSAVESSPFC
;
A
#
# COMPACT_ATOMS: atom_id res chain seq x y z
N MET A 1 24.18 -5.59 8.69
CA MET A 1 22.92 -6.03 8.04
C MET A 1 21.67 -5.44 8.68
N ARG A 2 21.43 -5.60 10.01
CA ARG A 2 20.25 -5.00 10.69
C ARG A 2 20.09 -3.47 10.50
N SER A 3 21.21 -2.72 10.48
CA SER A 3 21.19 -1.26 10.26
C SER A 3 20.85 -0.86 8.83
N LEU A 4 21.17 -1.69 7.84
CA LEU A 4 20.88 -1.44 6.42
C LEU A 4 19.38 -1.64 6.15
N LEU A 5 18.81 -2.75 6.63
CA LEU A 5 17.37 -3.00 6.58
C LEU A 5 16.56 -1.91 7.31
N LYS A 6 17.04 -1.41 8.45
CA LYS A 6 16.39 -0.30 9.15
C LYS A 6 16.38 0.98 8.32
N LYS A 7 17.48 1.29 7.62
CA LYS A 7 17.59 2.45 6.72
C LYS A 7 16.66 2.31 5.52
N GLU A 8 16.63 1.14 4.89
CA GLU A 8 15.73 0.85 3.75
C GLU A 8 14.26 0.90 4.17
N LYS A 9 13.88 0.33 5.31
CA LYS A 9 12.53 0.46 5.88
C LYS A 9 12.17 1.92 6.14
N CYS A 10 13.09 2.69 6.71
CA CYS A 10 12.88 4.12 6.96
C CYS A 10 12.65 4.88 5.64
N LEU A 11 13.51 4.64 4.64
CA LEU A 11 13.38 5.24 3.32
C LEU A 11 12.06 4.84 2.64
N LEU A 12 11.70 3.56 2.64
CA LEU A 12 10.44 3.10 2.06
C LEU A 12 9.25 3.78 2.72
N ARG A 13 9.20 3.86 4.06
CA ARG A 13 8.15 4.61 4.76
C ARG A 13 8.11 6.08 4.32
N THR A 14 9.26 6.71 4.15
CA THR A 14 9.36 8.09 3.63
C THR A 14 8.72 8.23 2.25
N LEU A 15 8.98 7.27 1.36
CA LEU A 15 8.46 7.28 0.00
C LEU A 15 6.96 6.93 -0.06
N LEU A 16 6.48 6.03 0.80
CA LEU A 16 5.06 5.69 0.92
C LEU A 16 4.19 6.85 1.43
N LEU A 17 4.81 7.82 2.13
CA LEU A 17 4.17 9.03 2.63
C LEU A 17 4.42 10.27 1.74
N HIS A 18 4.83 10.07 0.49
CA HIS A 18 5.09 11.16 -0.43
C HIS A 18 3.82 12.00 -0.67
N ASN A 19 3.93 13.32 -0.52
CA ASN A 19 2.83 14.29 -0.55
C ASN A 19 1.70 14.04 0.48
N ILE A 20 1.95 13.22 1.51
CA ILE A 20 1.04 12.99 2.65
C ILE A 20 1.58 13.65 3.92
N LYS A 21 2.88 13.52 4.18
CA LYS A 21 3.55 14.11 5.35
C LYS A 21 4.83 14.80 4.94
N GLU A 22 5.04 16.03 5.40
CA GLU A 22 6.31 16.72 5.22
C GLU A 22 7.46 15.92 5.83
N GLN A 23 8.52 15.73 5.05
CA GLN A 23 9.66 14.93 5.44
C GLN A 23 10.96 15.65 5.09
N ASN A 24 11.54 16.42 6.01
CA ASN A 24 12.78 17.17 5.74
C ASN A 24 13.86 16.30 5.03
N PRO A 25 14.32 16.65 3.82
CA PRO A 25 14.17 17.93 3.09
C PRO A 25 13.06 17.99 2.00
N ARG A 26 12.13 17.05 1.97
CA ARG A 26 11.00 16.95 1.02
C ARG A 26 9.74 17.65 1.57
N PRO A 27 9.43 18.87 1.12
CA PRO A 27 8.13 19.50 1.39
C PRO A 27 7.02 18.76 0.61
N ILE A 28 5.77 19.01 1.01
CA ILE A 28 4.61 18.61 0.20
C ILE A 28 4.49 19.60 -0.96
N ASP A 29 4.60 19.12 -2.19
CA ASP A 29 4.68 19.96 -3.40
C ASP A 29 3.59 19.67 -4.43
N GLY A 30 2.67 18.75 -4.13
CA GLY A 30 1.62 18.36 -5.06
C GLY A 30 0.59 17.41 -4.49
N ALA A 31 -0.15 16.78 -5.40
CA ALA A 31 -1.12 15.74 -5.08
C ALA A 31 -0.46 14.48 -4.53
N VAL A 32 -1.23 13.68 -3.79
CA VAL A 32 -0.82 12.32 -3.41
C VAL A 32 -0.68 11.51 -4.71
N PRO A 33 0.45 10.80 -4.92
CA PRO A 33 0.62 10.00 -6.13
C PRO A 33 -0.38 8.84 -6.15
N ASP A 34 -0.86 8.49 -7.34
CA ASP A 34 -1.54 7.22 -7.55
C ASP A 34 -0.54 6.04 -7.42
N LEU A 35 -1.01 4.80 -7.59
CA LEU A 35 -0.16 3.63 -7.40
C LEU A 35 0.99 3.56 -8.44
N ASP A 36 0.76 4.03 -9.68
CA ASP A 36 1.80 4.10 -10.71
C ASP A 36 2.86 5.16 -10.37
N GLY A 37 2.43 6.36 -10.01
CA GLY A 37 3.32 7.43 -9.56
C GLY A 37 4.15 7.01 -8.34
N LEU A 38 3.53 6.29 -7.40
CA LEU A 38 4.21 5.75 -6.23
C LEU A 38 5.29 4.73 -6.62
N VAL A 39 5.00 3.83 -7.56
CA VAL A 39 6.00 2.88 -8.10
C VAL A 39 7.19 3.63 -8.70
N LEU A 40 6.94 4.67 -9.51
CA LEU A 40 8.01 5.46 -10.12
C LEU A 40 8.89 6.16 -9.08
N ILE A 41 8.27 6.73 -8.04
CA ILE A 41 8.99 7.35 -6.92
C ILE A 41 9.86 6.31 -6.22
N ILE A 42 9.29 5.16 -5.85
CA ILE A 42 10.01 4.10 -5.13
C ILE A 42 11.18 3.58 -5.96
N ASP A 43 10.97 3.29 -7.23
CA ASP A 43 12.01 2.81 -8.13
C ASP A 43 13.17 3.81 -8.25
N THR A 44 12.84 5.08 -8.46
CA THR A 44 13.81 6.17 -8.61
C THR A 44 14.72 6.30 -7.38
N TYR A 45 14.15 6.21 -6.17
CA TYR A 45 14.90 6.46 -4.94
C TYR A 45 15.53 5.21 -4.32
N MET A 46 14.94 4.02 -4.51
CA MET A 46 15.43 2.79 -3.88
C MET A 46 16.33 1.95 -4.78
N ALA A 47 16.17 2.02 -6.11
CA ALA A 47 16.84 1.05 -6.99
C ALA A 47 18.37 1.24 -7.08
N ALA A 48 18.95 2.31 -6.50
CA ALA A 48 20.38 2.60 -6.50
C ALA A 48 21.05 2.47 -7.89
N ARG A 49 20.28 2.68 -8.98
CA ARG A 49 20.77 2.42 -10.35
C ARG A 49 21.41 3.67 -10.94
N LYS A 50 22.53 3.45 -11.64
CA LYS A 50 23.25 4.49 -12.39
C LYS A 50 22.59 4.88 -13.72
N GLN A 51 21.51 4.20 -14.12
CA GLN A 51 20.87 4.39 -15.42
C GLN A 51 19.38 4.67 -15.28
N VAL A 52 18.94 5.71 -15.98
CA VAL A 52 17.53 6.09 -16.13
C VAL A 52 16.84 5.04 -16.99
N ARG A 53 15.70 4.51 -16.52
CA ARG A 53 14.85 3.61 -17.28
C ARG A 53 13.63 4.36 -17.83
N PRO A 54 13.11 3.97 -19.00
CA PRO A 54 11.80 4.44 -19.47
C PRO A 54 10.70 4.14 -18.45
N VAL A 55 9.74 5.06 -18.31
CA VAL A 55 8.59 4.92 -17.38
C VAL A 55 7.84 3.60 -17.63
N ALA A 56 7.55 3.27 -18.89
CA ALA A 56 6.84 2.05 -19.25
C ALA A 56 7.57 0.78 -18.77
N ASP A 57 8.89 0.73 -18.92
CA ASP A 57 9.72 -0.40 -18.49
C ASP A 57 9.73 -0.56 -16.97
N ILE A 58 9.73 0.57 -16.25
CA ILE A 58 9.64 0.55 -14.78
C ILE A 58 8.30 -0.05 -14.37
N LEU A 59 7.18 0.49 -14.88
CA LEU A 59 5.85 0.02 -14.52
C LEU A 59 5.64 -1.46 -14.88
N GLN A 60 6.13 -1.91 -16.04
CA GLN A 60 6.07 -3.31 -16.45
C GLN A 60 6.95 -4.22 -15.59
N SER A 61 8.06 -3.72 -15.04
CA SER A 61 8.93 -4.51 -14.16
C SER A 61 8.34 -4.77 -12.77
N TYR A 62 7.33 -3.98 -12.36
CA TYR A 62 6.61 -4.18 -11.11
C TYR A 62 5.43 -5.12 -11.32
N LEU A 63 5.60 -6.37 -10.91
CA LEU A 63 4.53 -7.36 -10.90
C LEU A 63 3.31 -6.85 -10.12
N ALA A 64 2.11 -7.26 -10.53
CA ALA A 64 0.86 -6.92 -9.84
C ALA A 64 0.96 -7.17 -8.33
N SER A 65 1.54 -8.32 -7.94
CA SER A 65 1.75 -8.67 -6.53
C SER A 65 2.61 -7.68 -5.74
N VAL A 66 3.63 -7.08 -6.36
CA VAL A 66 4.46 -6.06 -5.71
C VAL A 66 3.65 -4.77 -5.55
N ARG A 67 2.83 -4.43 -6.55
CA ARG A 67 1.97 -3.24 -6.52
C ARG A 67 0.91 -3.37 -5.42
N THR A 68 0.26 -4.53 -5.29
CA THR A 68 -0.66 -4.82 -4.18
C THR A 68 0.04 -4.65 -2.82
N ARG A 69 1.28 -5.14 -2.68
CA ARG A 69 2.04 -5.00 -1.43
C ARG A 69 2.37 -3.53 -1.13
N LEU A 70 2.65 -2.72 -2.14
CA LEU A 70 2.87 -1.27 -1.96
C LEU A 70 1.59 -0.55 -1.53
N ALA A 71 0.45 -0.84 -2.16
CA ALA A 71 -0.86 -0.33 -1.76
C ALA A 71 -1.18 -0.71 -0.30
N PHE A 72 -1.00 -1.99 0.05
CA PHE A 72 -1.16 -2.48 1.42
C PHE A 72 -0.29 -1.70 2.42
N LEU A 73 1.01 -1.58 2.15
CA LEU A 73 1.92 -0.85 3.03
C LEU A 73 1.53 0.63 3.15
N ARG A 74 1.14 1.27 2.05
CA ARG A 74 0.68 2.67 2.06
C ARG A 74 -0.54 2.84 2.96
N LEU A 75 -1.59 2.04 2.78
CA LEU A 75 -2.81 2.13 3.58
C LEU A 75 -2.52 2.01 5.09
N TYR A 76 -1.77 0.99 5.49
CA TYR A 76 -1.47 0.76 6.92
C TYR A 76 -0.60 1.87 7.53
N ILE A 77 0.38 2.39 6.79
CA ILE A 77 1.23 3.48 7.27
C ILE A 77 0.45 4.79 7.38
N VAL A 78 -0.45 5.08 6.42
CA VAL A 78 -1.28 6.30 6.43
C VAL A 78 -2.32 6.23 7.54
N VAL A 79 -3.00 5.10 7.72
CA VAL A 79 -3.95 4.90 8.82
C VAL A 79 -3.25 5.02 10.17
N HIS A 80 -2.06 4.43 10.33
CA HIS A 80 -1.26 4.62 11.54
C HIS A 80 -0.90 6.11 11.75
N LEU A 81 -0.53 6.82 10.69
CA LEU A 81 -0.21 8.25 10.79
C LEU A 81 -1.40 9.11 11.28
N ILE A 82 -2.62 8.82 10.83
CA ILE A 82 -3.83 9.61 11.13
C ILE A 82 -4.43 9.21 12.48
N HIS A 83 -4.45 7.91 12.78
CA HIS A 83 -5.24 7.35 13.88
C HIS A 83 -4.43 6.81 15.07
N CYS A 84 -3.09 6.78 15.00
CA CYS A 84 -2.30 6.31 16.14
C CYS A 84 -2.55 7.17 17.39
N ASP A 85 -3.11 6.56 18.44
CA ASP A 85 -3.21 7.19 19.75
C ASP A 85 -1.78 7.41 20.28
N PRO A 86 -1.41 8.62 20.72
CA PRO A 86 -0.11 8.87 21.35
C PRO A 86 0.20 7.99 22.56
N LYS A 87 -0.81 7.36 23.17
CA LYS A 87 -0.67 6.43 24.31
C LYS A 87 -0.42 4.98 23.88
N GLU A 88 -0.72 4.64 22.64
CA GLU A 88 -0.45 3.32 22.09
C GLU A 88 1.02 3.23 21.65
N ASN A 89 1.74 2.23 22.15
CA ASN A 89 3.14 2.00 21.82
C ASN A 89 3.34 1.08 20.61
N ILE A 90 2.27 0.73 19.88
CA ILE A 90 2.38 -0.14 18.72
C ILE A 90 2.99 0.62 17.55
N SER A 91 4.10 0.09 17.03
CA SER A 91 4.74 0.69 15.85
C SER A 91 3.95 0.36 14.59
N GLN A 92 4.01 1.23 13.57
CA GLN A 92 3.39 0.93 12.27
C GLN A 92 3.87 -0.40 11.67
N TRP A 93 5.11 -0.81 11.94
CA TRP A 93 5.66 -2.07 11.44
C TRP A 93 5.09 -3.28 12.16
N GLU A 94 4.84 -3.15 13.46
CA GLU A 94 4.23 -4.22 14.26
C GLU A 94 2.77 -4.43 13.85
N LEU A 95 2.03 -3.34 13.60
CA LEU A 95 0.68 -3.39 13.02
C LEU A 95 0.68 -4.13 11.67
N ILE A 96 1.62 -3.79 10.79
CA ILE A 96 1.79 -4.44 9.48
C ILE A 96 2.11 -5.92 9.63
N ASP A 97 3.06 -6.28 10.51
CA ASP A 97 3.48 -7.66 10.72
C ASP A 97 2.33 -8.51 11.28
N GLN A 98 1.54 -7.98 12.23
CA GLN A 98 0.34 -8.64 12.77
C GLN A 98 -0.69 -8.90 11.68
N GLN A 99 -0.96 -7.91 10.82
CA GLN A 99 -1.92 -8.08 9.75
C GLN A 99 -1.44 -9.10 8.70
N LEU A 100 -0.16 -9.07 8.34
CA LEU A 100 0.40 -10.05 7.40
C LEU A 100 0.28 -11.47 7.95
N GLU A 101 0.55 -11.68 9.23
CA GLU A 101 0.40 -12.99 9.87
C GLU A 101 -1.07 -13.44 9.90
N PHE A 102 -1.99 -12.51 10.20
CA PHE A 102 -3.43 -12.79 10.12
C PHE A 102 -3.85 -13.24 8.71
N VAL A 103 -3.52 -12.46 7.67
CA VAL A 103 -3.89 -12.76 6.28
C VAL A 103 -3.26 -14.07 5.81
N LYS A 104 -2.02 -14.35 6.22
CA LYS A 104 -1.32 -15.60 5.89
C LYS A 104 -2.01 -16.84 6.48
N GLY A 105 -2.67 -16.71 7.61
CA GLY A 105 -3.47 -17.77 8.23
C GLY A 105 -4.82 -18.04 7.55
N GLN A 106 -5.21 -17.22 6.56
CA GLN A 106 -6.51 -17.32 5.88
C GLN A 106 -6.47 -18.24 4.64
N SER A 107 -7.66 -18.57 4.13
CA SER A 107 -7.82 -19.38 2.92
C SER A 107 -7.27 -18.69 1.66
N ASP A 108 -6.95 -19.46 0.62
CA ASP A 108 -6.47 -18.92 -0.66
C ASP A 108 -7.44 -17.89 -1.25
N LEU A 109 -8.73 -18.23 -1.24
CA LEU A 109 -9.78 -17.32 -1.72
C LEU A 109 -9.78 -16.01 -0.94
N TYR A 110 -9.71 -16.08 0.39
CA TYR A 110 -9.64 -14.88 1.23
C TYR A 110 -8.46 -14.01 0.85
N ARG A 111 -7.27 -14.61 0.69
CA ARG A 111 -6.05 -13.86 0.37
C ARG A 111 -6.09 -13.24 -1.02
N ILE A 112 -6.76 -13.86 -1.99
CA ILE A 112 -6.99 -13.30 -3.33
C ILE A 112 -7.95 -12.11 -3.24
N VAL A 113 -9.09 -12.28 -2.55
CA VAL A 113 -10.07 -11.21 -2.43
C VAL A 113 -9.53 -10.04 -1.62
N TYR A 114 -8.80 -10.32 -0.54
CA TYR A 114 -8.14 -9.30 0.27
C TYR A 114 -7.21 -8.42 -0.59
N SER A 115 -6.44 -9.01 -1.52
CA SER A 115 -5.62 -8.25 -2.46
C SER A 115 -6.41 -7.30 -3.35
N ARG A 116 -7.56 -7.75 -3.86
CA ARG A 116 -8.45 -6.92 -4.68
C ARG A 116 -9.04 -5.76 -3.89
N VAL A 117 -9.48 -6.03 -2.65
CA VAL A 117 -10.01 -5.00 -1.74
C VAL A 117 -8.93 -3.97 -1.40
N VAL A 118 -7.69 -4.40 -1.11
CA VAL A 118 -6.56 -3.49 -0.90
C VAL A 118 -6.37 -2.54 -2.09
N GLU A 119 -6.32 -3.08 -3.30
CA GLU A 119 -6.12 -2.29 -4.52
C GLU A 119 -7.29 -1.34 -4.79
N ALA A 120 -8.51 -1.80 -4.56
CA ALA A 120 -9.71 -0.99 -4.75
C ALA A 120 -9.72 0.22 -3.80
N ILE A 121 -9.48 0.00 -2.50
CA ILE A 121 -9.44 1.07 -1.49
C ILE A 121 -8.29 2.04 -1.80
N ASP A 122 -7.10 1.54 -2.10
CA ASP A 122 -5.95 2.37 -2.42
C ASP A 122 -6.18 3.25 -3.66
N LYS A 123 -6.83 2.70 -4.68
CA LYS A 123 -7.20 3.43 -5.90
C LYS A 123 -8.30 4.46 -5.64
N GLU A 124 -9.30 4.13 -4.84
CA GLU A 124 -10.38 5.06 -4.44
C GLU A 124 -9.85 6.24 -3.64
N LEU A 125 -8.91 6.00 -2.72
CA LEU A 125 -8.36 7.07 -1.88
C LEU A 125 -7.33 7.93 -2.62
N PHE A 126 -6.43 7.33 -3.41
CA PHE A 126 -5.25 8.02 -3.93
C PHE A 126 -5.17 8.10 -5.46
N GLY A 127 -6.15 7.53 -6.19
CA GLY A 127 -6.14 7.50 -7.65
C GLY A 127 -6.66 8.76 -8.34
N HIS A 128 -7.14 9.75 -7.59
CA HIS A 128 -7.85 10.92 -8.13
C HIS A 128 -6.99 12.20 -8.26
N GLY A 129 -5.70 12.14 -7.91
CA GLY A 129 -4.80 13.30 -8.01
C GLY A 129 -5.17 14.46 -7.07
N MET A 130 -5.74 14.15 -5.92
CA MET A 130 -6.06 15.12 -4.86
C MET A 130 -4.87 15.32 -3.92
N LYS A 131 -4.78 16.50 -3.30
CA LYS A 131 -3.85 16.72 -2.21
C LYS A 131 -4.37 16.09 -0.93
N PHE A 132 -3.45 15.69 -0.04
CA PHE A 132 -3.82 15.06 1.22
C PHE A 132 -4.64 15.95 2.16
N GLU A 133 -4.44 17.27 2.10
CA GLU A 133 -5.19 18.26 2.89
C GLU A 133 -6.66 18.38 2.48
N ASP A 134 -6.98 18.04 1.23
CA ASP A 134 -8.33 18.14 0.66
C ASP A 134 -9.13 16.83 0.80
N MET A 135 -8.51 15.76 1.30
CA MET A 135 -9.15 14.45 1.50
C MET A 135 -9.93 14.41 2.82
N ASP A 136 -11.08 13.72 2.87
CA ASP A 136 -11.73 13.41 4.15
C ASP A 136 -10.97 12.28 4.85
N HIS A 137 -10.23 12.62 5.90
CA HIS A 137 -9.40 11.66 6.62
C HIS A 137 -10.22 10.58 7.35
N LYS A 138 -11.54 10.76 7.49
CA LYS A 138 -12.43 9.74 8.05
C LYS A 138 -12.66 8.57 7.10
N ASP A 139 -12.51 8.80 5.80
CA ASP A 139 -12.70 7.77 4.77
C ASP A 139 -11.43 6.92 4.57
N ILE A 140 -10.28 7.41 5.05
CA ILE A 140 -9.01 6.68 4.97
C ILE A 140 -9.03 5.51 5.95
N ARG A 141 -9.10 4.30 5.41
CA ARG A 141 -9.23 3.06 6.17
C ARG A 141 -8.39 1.93 5.57
N VAL A 142 -8.22 0.87 6.34
CA VAL A 142 -7.69 -0.41 5.87
C VAL A 142 -8.84 -1.37 5.52
N PRO A 143 -8.59 -2.42 4.71
CA PRO A 143 -9.56 -3.48 4.50
C PRO A 143 -10.02 -4.11 5.82
N THR A 144 -11.32 -4.33 5.95
CA THR A 144 -11.93 -5.06 7.06
C THR A 144 -12.34 -6.46 6.59
N ASP A 145 -12.56 -7.36 7.54
CA ASP A 145 -13.08 -8.70 7.22
C ASP A 145 -14.42 -8.62 6.48
N LYS A 146 -15.27 -7.66 6.86
CA LYS A 146 -16.56 -7.42 6.21
C LYS A 146 -16.40 -7.10 4.72
N ASP A 147 -15.46 -6.22 4.35
CA ASP A 147 -15.21 -5.90 2.94
C ASP A 147 -14.83 -7.15 2.12
N VAL A 148 -14.01 -8.02 2.71
CA VAL A 148 -13.56 -9.26 2.05
C VAL A 148 -14.71 -10.24 1.90
N GLN A 149 -15.54 -10.42 2.93
CA GLN A 149 -16.68 -11.33 2.86
C GLN A 149 -17.75 -10.84 1.87
N GLU A 150 -17.99 -9.52 1.81
CA GLU A 150 -18.89 -8.91 0.82
C GLU A 150 -18.40 -9.17 -0.60
N GLU A 151 -17.11 -8.95 -0.86
CA GLU A 151 -16.51 -9.19 -2.17
C GLU A 151 -16.48 -10.69 -2.55
N ILE A 152 -16.22 -11.60 -1.59
CA ILE A 152 -16.36 -13.05 -1.80
C ILE A 152 -17.80 -13.41 -2.21
N CYS A 153 -18.80 -12.81 -1.56
CA CYS A 153 -20.21 -13.05 -1.86
C CYS A 153 -20.55 -12.59 -3.28
N VAL A 154 -20.10 -11.40 -3.67
CA VAL A 154 -20.25 -10.86 -5.03
C VAL A 154 -19.60 -11.78 -6.06
N MET A 155 -18.36 -12.21 -5.84
CA MET A 155 -17.65 -13.14 -6.75
C MET A 155 -18.36 -14.48 -6.90
N SER A 156 -18.91 -15.02 -5.80
CA SER A 156 -19.63 -16.30 -5.79
C SER A 156 -20.98 -16.21 -6.54
N ALA A 157 -21.66 -15.07 -6.44
CA ALA A 157 -22.90 -14.79 -7.18
C ALA A 157 -22.66 -14.54 -8.68
N SER A 158 -21.46 -14.11 -9.06
CA SER A 158 -21.08 -13.74 -10.43
C SER A 158 -20.60 -14.92 -11.29
N GLY A 159 -20.45 -16.12 -10.71
CA GLY A 159 -20.21 -17.37 -11.46
C GLY A 159 -18.88 -17.44 -12.24
N GLY A 160 -17.77 -16.93 -11.71
CA GLY A 160 -16.53 -16.82 -12.49
C GLY A 160 -15.22 -17.06 -11.74
N SER A 161 -14.60 -18.19 -12.06
CA SER A 161 -13.21 -18.59 -11.78
C SER A 161 -12.17 -17.64 -12.38
N ALA A 162 -11.24 -17.15 -11.56
CA ALA A 162 -9.90 -16.79 -11.99
C ALA A 162 -8.94 -17.15 -10.86
N VAL A 163 -8.09 -18.16 -11.09
CA VAL A 163 -7.01 -18.52 -10.17
C VAL A 163 -5.91 -17.47 -10.34
N GLU A 164 -6.06 -16.35 -9.67
CA GLU A 164 -5.00 -15.38 -9.47
C GLU A 164 -4.18 -15.82 -8.25
N SER A 165 -2.87 -15.92 -8.39
CA SER A 165 -1.99 -16.26 -7.26
C SER A 165 -1.94 -15.09 -6.27
N SER A 166 -2.26 -15.33 -5.00
CA SER A 166 -2.25 -14.28 -3.98
C SER A 166 -0.84 -13.72 -3.75
N PRO A 167 -0.67 -12.39 -3.63
CA PRO A 167 0.57 -11.74 -3.23
C PRO A 167 0.93 -11.93 -1.75
N PHE A 168 0.05 -12.53 -0.97
CA PHE A 168 0.24 -12.82 0.47
C PHE A 168 0.59 -14.30 0.75
N CYS A 169 0.92 -15.07 -0.30
CA CYS A 169 1.52 -16.40 -0.19
C CYS A 169 3.00 -16.36 0.21
#